data_AF-A0A7C6WR23-F1
#
_entry.id   AF-A0A7C6WR23-F1
#
_cell.length_a   1.000
_cell.length_b   1.000
_cell.length_c   1.000
_cell.angle_alpha   90.00
_cell.angle_beta   90.00
_cell.angle_gamma   90.00
#
_symmetry.space_group_name_H-M   'P 1'
#
loop_
_entity.id
_entity.type
_entity.pdbx_description
1 polymer ?
#
loop_
_entity_poly.entity_id
_entity_poly.type
_entity_poly.pdbx_seq_one_letter_code
_entity_poly.pdbx_strand_id
1 'polypeptide(L)'
;MLYGHRRDVEGYASALEEFDRQLPQILSLLGPEDLLLISADHGCDPTFRGTDHTREYAPLLAYGKWMTSPINLGTRQTFSDVAATIAHCFDAPQRFGAISFLNDLMEGK
;
A
#
# COMPACT_ATOMS: atom_id res chain seq x y z
N MET A 1 10.52 -10.10 -13.54
CA MET A 1 10.02 -8.78 -14.00
C MET A 1 9.30 -8.97 -15.33
N LEU A 2 7.96 -8.99 -15.34
CA LEU A 2 7.16 -9.27 -16.54
C LEU A 2 6.82 -8.02 -17.36
N TYR A 3 6.53 -6.88 -16.72
CA TYR A 3 5.98 -5.71 -17.43
C TYR A 3 6.88 -4.46 -17.37
N GLY A 4 7.11 -3.88 -16.18
CA GLY A 4 7.86 -2.62 -16.01
C GLY A 4 9.26 -2.61 -16.66
N HIS A 5 10.15 -3.54 -16.29
CA HIS A 5 11.49 -3.66 -16.92
C HIS A 5 11.45 -3.94 -18.42
N ARG A 6 10.34 -4.51 -18.92
CA ARG A 6 10.15 -4.83 -20.34
C ARG A 6 9.47 -3.68 -21.10
N ARG A 7 9.10 -2.59 -20.41
CA ARG A 7 8.42 -1.43 -20.98
C ARG A 7 7.13 -1.81 -21.72
N ASP A 8 6.44 -2.83 -21.18
CA ASP A 8 5.18 -3.33 -21.70
C ASP A 8 4.02 -2.63 -20.99
N VAL A 9 3.54 -1.55 -21.61
CA VAL A 9 2.46 -0.71 -21.06
C VAL A 9 1.14 -1.48 -20.99
N GLU A 10 0.80 -2.21 -22.06
CA GLU A 10 -0.46 -2.96 -22.16
C GLU A 10 -0.50 -4.12 -21.16
N GLY A 11 0.61 -4.86 -21.02
CA GLY A 11 0.74 -5.92 -20.03
C GLY A 11 0.71 -5.39 -18.60
N TYR A 12 1.34 -4.24 -18.32
CA TYR A 12 1.28 -3.62 -16.99
C TYR A 12 -0.16 -3.22 -16.65
N ALA A 13 -0.86 -2.52 -17.54
CA ALA A 13 -2.25 -2.13 -17.35
C ALA A 13 -3.16 -3.34 -17.12
N SER A 14 -3.05 -4.37 -17.97
CA SER A 14 -3.83 -5.60 -17.86
C SER A 14 -3.60 -6.32 -16.52
N ALA A 15 -2.38 -6.31 -16.02
CA ALA A 15 -2.04 -6.92 -14.73
C ALA A 15 -2.63 -6.14 -13.54
N LEU A 16 -2.66 -4.80 -13.61
CA LEU A 16 -3.32 -3.98 -12.59
C LEU A 16 -4.83 -4.22 -12.57
N GLU A 17 -5.48 -4.31 -13.73
CA GLU A 17 -6.90 -4.63 -13.81
C GLU A 17 -7.23 -6.04 -13.32
N GLU A 18 -6.34 -7.02 -13.58
CA GLU A 18 -6.51 -8.37 -13.04
C GLU A 18 -6.43 -8.37 -11.51
N PHE A 19 -5.50 -7.64 -10.91
CA PHE A 19 -5.45 -7.46 -9.47
C PHE A 19 -6.73 -6.81 -8.93
N ASP A 20 -7.20 -5.73 -9.57
CA ASP A 20 -8.42 -5.02 -9.17
C ASP A 20 -9.66 -5.94 -9.20
N ARG A 21 -9.77 -6.81 -10.22
CA ARG A 21 -10.84 -7.82 -10.29
C ARG A 21 -10.86 -8.80 -9.12
N GLN A 22 -9.71 -9.10 -8.51
CA GLN A 22 -9.62 -10.00 -7.34
C GLN A 22 -9.87 -9.26 -6.02
N LEU A 23 -9.78 -7.93 -5.99
CA LEU A 23 -9.87 -7.14 -4.77
C LEU A 23 -11.21 -7.33 -4.02
N PRO A 24 -12.39 -7.38 -4.67
CA PRO A 24 -13.65 -7.66 -3.97
C PRO A 24 -13.64 -8.99 -3.20
N GLN A 25 -12.99 -10.03 -3.75
CA GLN A 25 -12.87 -11.31 -3.07
C GLN A 25 -11.99 -11.20 -1.81
N ILE A 26 -10.85 -10.50 -1.90
CA ILE A 26 -9.98 -10.23 -0.76
C ILE A 26 -10.76 -9.49 0.33
N LEU A 27 -11.47 -8.42 -0.03
CA LEU A 27 -12.25 -7.61 0.92
C LEU A 27 -13.36 -8.43 1.60
N SER A 28 -13.98 -9.37 0.89
CA SER A 28 -15.02 -10.23 1.44
C SER A 28 -14.50 -11.14 2.56
N LEU A 29 -13.25 -11.59 2.46
CA LEU A 29 -12.61 -12.53 3.38
C LEU A 29 -12.07 -11.88 4.66
N LEU A 30 -11.96 -10.54 4.71
CA LEU A 30 -11.46 -9.84 5.89
C LEU A 30 -12.38 -10.06 7.11
N GLY A 31 -11.79 -10.34 8.26
CA GLY A 31 -12.45 -10.35 9.55
C GLY A 31 -12.87 -8.94 10.00
N PRO A 32 -13.66 -8.84 11.09
CA PRO A 32 -14.12 -7.56 11.63
C PRO A 32 -12.99 -6.69 12.20
N GLU A 33 -11.85 -7.29 12.59
CA GLU A 33 -10.69 -6.59 13.18
C GLU A 33 -9.49 -6.49 12.22
N ASP A 34 -9.59 -7.06 11.02
CA ASP A 34 -8.49 -7.10 10.07
C ASP A 34 -8.19 -5.71 9.49
N LEU A 35 -6.90 -5.45 9.24
CA LEU A 35 -6.40 -4.29 8.52
C LEU A 35 -5.67 -4.74 7.25
N LEU A 36 -6.17 -4.30 6.10
CA LEU A 36 -5.52 -4.46 4.80
C LEU A 36 -4.72 -3.19 4.47
N LEU A 37 -3.43 -3.36 4.18
CA LEU A 37 -2.56 -2.31 3.64
C LEU A 37 -2.10 -2.70 2.23
N ILE A 38 -2.30 -1.82 1.25
CA ILE A 38 -1.82 -1.99 -0.13
C ILE A 38 -0.83 -0.87 -0.43
N SER A 39 0.37 -1.23 -0.91
CA SER A 39 1.43 -0.29 -1.25
C SER A 39 2.37 -0.83 -2.33
N ALA A 40 3.41 -0.08 -2.65
CA ALA A 40 4.52 -0.48 -3.50
C ALA A 40 5.86 -0.12 -2.84
N ASP A 41 6.96 -0.62 -3.37
CA ASP A 41 8.32 -0.39 -2.86
C ASP A 41 9.13 0.54 -3.75
N HIS A 42 8.77 0.69 -5.02
CA HIS A 42 9.35 1.67 -5.95
C HIS A 42 8.46 1.85 -7.20
N GLY A 43 8.87 2.76 -8.09
CA GLY A 43 8.32 2.87 -9.43
C GLY A 43 9.01 1.92 -10.41
N CYS A 44 8.32 1.58 -11.50
CA CYS A 44 8.89 0.89 -12.64
C CYS A 44 8.13 1.28 -13.92
N ASP A 45 8.09 2.58 -14.22
CA ASP A 45 7.28 3.20 -15.28
C ASP A 45 7.52 2.54 -16.66
N PRO A 46 6.55 1.81 -17.23
CA PRO A 46 6.72 1.12 -18.52
C PRO A 46 6.89 2.06 -19.71
N THR A 47 6.66 3.37 -19.56
CA THR A 47 6.86 4.39 -20.60
C THR A 47 8.21 5.08 -20.51
N PHE A 48 8.95 4.87 -19.41
CA PHE A 48 10.24 5.52 -19.19
C PHE A 48 11.35 4.90 -20.05
N ARG A 49 12.42 5.67 -20.27
CA ARG A 49 13.61 5.16 -20.98
C ARG A 49 14.42 4.16 -20.15
N GLY A 50 15.28 3.37 -20.80
CA GLY A 50 16.10 2.35 -20.13
C GLY A 50 15.26 1.16 -19.63
N THR A 51 15.78 0.38 -18.70
CA THR A 51 15.12 -0.85 -18.21
C THR A 51 15.15 -0.98 -16.70
N ASP A 52 15.57 0.06 -15.97
CA ASP A 52 15.66 0.02 -14.51
C ASP A 52 14.44 0.70 -13.85
N HIS A 53 14.34 0.57 -12.53
CA HIS A 53 13.33 1.20 -11.70
C HIS A 53 13.34 2.73 -11.82
N THR A 54 12.21 3.34 -11.49
CA THR A 54 12.01 4.78 -11.40
C THR A 54 11.82 5.18 -9.94
N ARG A 55 12.36 6.35 -9.56
CA ARG A 55 12.24 6.87 -8.19
C ARG A 55 10.92 7.63 -8.06
N GLU A 56 9.90 6.94 -7.59
CA GLU A 56 8.54 7.46 -7.45
C GLU A 56 8.02 7.33 -6.02
N TYR A 57 7.00 8.10 -5.68
CA TYR A 57 6.20 7.83 -4.48
C TYR A 57 5.40 6.54 -4.68
N ALA A 58 5.32 5.71 -3.65
CA ALA A 58 4.44 4.54 -3.63
C ALA A 58 3.05 4.93 -3.11
N PRO A 59 1.97 4.32 -3.64
CA PRO A 59 0.64 4.47 -3.06
C PRO A 59 0.59 3.85 -1.66
N LEU A 60 -0.32 4.32 -0.81
CA LEU A 60 -0.66 3.66 0.45
C LEU A 60 -2.17 3.71 0.60
N LEU A 61 -2.81 2.54 0.55
CA LEU A 61 -4.23 2.37 0.85
C LEU A 61 -4.35 1.54 2.12
N ALA A 62 -5.22 1.97 3.03
CA ALA A 62 -5.54 1.26 4.27
C ALA A 62 -7.05 1.02 4.34
N TYR A 63 -7.45 -0.20 4.67
CA TYR A 63 -8.85 -0.58 4.78
C TYR A 63 -9.07 -1.57 5.93
N GLY A 64 -10.08 -1.32 6.75
CA GLY A 64 -10.59 -2.26 7.74
C GLY A 64 -12.11 -2.12 7.86
N LYS A 65 -12.82 -3.24 8.14
CA LYS A 65 -14.29 -3.23 8.28
C LYS A 65 -14.78 -2.38 9.45
N TRP A 66 -13.90 -2.13 10.42
CA TRP A 66 -14.13 -1.30 11.60
C TRP A 66 -13.99 0.21 11.32
N MET A 67 -13.45 0.61 10.17
CA MET A 67 -13.28 2.03 9.83
C MET A 67 -14.64 2.68 9.50
N THR A 68 -14.95 3.78 10.17
CA THR A 68 -16.25 4.47 10.03
C THR A 68 -16.27 5.54 8.93
N SER A 69 -15.10 6.01 8.50
CA SER A 69 -14.98 7.09 7.52
C SER A 69 -13.64 7.03 6.79
N PRO A 70 -13.60 7.40 5.49
CA PRO A 70 -12.33 7.57 4.78
C PRO A 70 -11.58 8.79 5.34
N ILE A 71 -10.27 8.67 5.44
CA ILE A 71 -9.38 9.77 5.82
C ILE A 71 -8.23 9.90 4.82
N ASN A 72 -7.61 11.07 4.78
CA ASN A 72 -6.40 11.30 4.02
C ASN A 72 -5.19 11.25 4.96
N LEU A 73 -4.42 10.17 4.91
CA LEU A 73 -3.19 9.99 5.71
C LEU A 73 -2.05 10.96 5.34
N GLY A 74 -2.25 11.77 4.29
CA GLY A 74 -1.23 12.63 3.72
C GLY A 74 -0.09 11.84 3.09
N THR A 75 0.99 12.54 2.80
CA THR A 75 2.23 11.90 2.33
C THR A 75 3.05 11.42 3.53
N ARG A 76 3.33 10.12 3.55
CA ARG A 76 4.21 9.53 4.57
C ARG A 76 5.66 9.87 4.29
N GLN A 77 6.44 10.09 5.35
CA GLN A 77 7.83 10.51 5.23
C GLN A 77 8.77 9.34 4.88
N THR A 78 8.36 8.11 5.21
CA THR A 78 9.14 6.90 4.98
C THR A 78 8.24 5.68 4.85
N PHE A 79 8.66 4.67 4.07
CA PHE A 79 7.98 3.37 4.03
C PHE A 79 7.97 2.68 5.40
N SER A 80 8.91 3.04 6.27
CA SER A 80 8.99 2.50 7.63
C SER A 80 7.77 2.84 8.49
N ASP A 81 6.94 3.82 8.10
CA ASP A 81 5.67 4.13 8.76
C ASP A 81 4.70 2.93 8.69
N VAL A 82 4.75 2.13 7.63
CA VAL A 82 3.97 0.88 7.51
C VAL A 82 4.44 -0.12 8.57
N ALA A 83 5.75 -0.33 8.70
CA ALA A 83 6.31 -1.23 9.71
C ALA A 83 6.02 -0.76 11.14
N ALA A 84 6.09 0.56 11.39
CA ALA A 84 5.72 1.14 12.68
C ALA A 84 4.24 0.91 13.01
N THR A 85 3.35 1.05 12.02
CA THR A 85 1.91 0.79 12.17
C THR A 85 1.64 -0.69 12.46
N ILE A 86 2.29 -1.61 11.74
CA ILE A 86 2.17 -3.06 12.00
C ILE A 86 2.66 -3.40 13.41
N ALA A 87 3.82 -2.87 13.82
CA ALA A 87 4.33 -3.09 15.17
C ALA A 87 3.34 -2.57 16.23
N HIS A 88 2.72 -1.43 16.00
CA HIS A 88 1.69 -0.87 16.88
C HIS A 88 0.44 -1.76 16.96
N CYS A 89 -0.03 -2.35 15.85
CA CYS A 89 -1.18 -3.28 15.87
C CYS A 89 -0.97 -4.48 16.81
N PHE A 90 0.27 -4.95 16.96
CA PHE A 90 0.62 -6.15 17.72
C PHE A 90 1.31 -5.85 19.06
N ASP A 91 1.32 -4.59 19.50
CA ASP A 91 2.07 -4.13 20.69
C ASP A 91 3.55 -4.62 20.69
N ALA A 92 4.14 -4.65 19.50
CA ALA A 92 5.50 -5.13 19.30
C ALA A 92 6.51 -3.97 19.41
N PRO A 93 7.70 -4.20 20.00
CA PRO A 93 8.74 -3.18 20.06
C PRO A 93 9.28 -2.85 18.67
N GLN A 94 9.57 -1.58 18.41
CA GLN A 94 10.17 -1.11 17.15
C GLN A 94 11.27 -0.08 17.37
N ARG A 95 12.19 0.04 16.41
CA ARG A 95 13.30 1.02 16.41
C ARG A 95 13.52 1.67 15.04
N PHE A 96 12.46 1.81 14.25
CA PHE A 96 12.54 2.30 12.87
C PHE A 96 12.73 3.82 12.77
N GLY A 97 12.51 4.57 13.86
CA GLY A 97 12.47 6.03 13.81
C GLY A 97 11.34 6.56 12.92
N ALA A 98 10.24 5.80 12.83
CA ALA A 98 9.11 6.04 11.95
C ALA A 98 7.81 6.24 12.76
N ILE A 99 6.78 6.79 12.11
CA ILE A 99 5.54 7.21 12.76
C ILE A 99 4.42 6.27 12.33
N SER A 100 3.86 5.53 13.31
CA SER A 100 2.64 4.76 13.10
C SER A 100 1.47 5.69 12.78
N PHE A 101 0.61 5.28 11.86
CA PHE A 101 -0.66 5.93 11.53
C PHE A 101 -1.89 5.15 12.01
N LEU A 102 -1.72 4.14 12.88
CA LEU A 102 -2.84 3.33 13.38
C LEU A 102 -3.92 4.16 14.09
N ASN A 103 -3.54 5.12 14.93
CA ASN A 103 -4.50 5.95 15.66
C ASN A 103 -5.33 6.83 14.73
N ASP A 104 -4.70 7.38 13.68
CA ASP A 104 -5.39 8.15 12.64
C ASP A 104 -6.52 7.31 12.03
N LEU A 105 -6.23 6.05 11.69
CA LEU A 105 -7.21 5.10 11.16
C LEU A 105 -8.33 4.78 12.16
N MET A 106 -8.00 4.56 13.43
CA MET A 106 -8.97 4.22 14.50
C MET A 106 -9.87 5.38 14.89
N GLU A 107 -9.35 6.60 14.88
CA GLU A 107 -10.09 7.80 15.28
C GLU A 107 -10.83 8.48 14.10
N GLY A 108 -10.49 8.10 12.86
CA GLY A 108 -11.02 8.73 11.66
C GLY A 108 -10.61 10.19 11.54
N LYS A 109 -9.36 10.51 11.91
CA LYS A 109 -8.79 11.87 11.90
C LYS A 109 -7.60 12.01 10.97
#